data_AF-A0A382V7N3-F1
#
_entry.id   AF-A0A382V7N3-F1
#
_cell.length_a   1.000
_cell.length_b   1.000
_cell.length_c   1.000
_cell.angle_alpha   90.00
_cell.angle_beta   90.00
_cell.angle_gamma   90.00
#
_symmetry.space_group_name_H-M   'P 1'
#
loop_
_entity.id
_entity.type
_entity.pdbx_description
1 polymer ?
#
loop_
_entity_poly.entity_id
_entity_poly.type
_entity_poly.pdbx_seq_one_letter_code
_entity_poly.pdbx_strand_id
1 'polypeptide(L)' 'ELSERNNHHPDISIEWCLVAITITSHDMGGVTTKCVNLATGIDHIYENEFI' A
#
# COMPACT_ATOMS: atom_id res chain seq x y z
N GLU A 1 -1.72 -9.95 1.89
CA GLU A 1 -1.81 -10.19 3.35
C GLU A 1 -1.80 -8.92 4.19
N LEU A 2 -0.81 -8.02 4.03
CA LEU A 2 -0.71 -6.78 4.82
C LEU A 2 -2.00 -5.94 4.79
N SER A 3 -2.56 -5.73 3.60
CA SER A 3 -3.81 -4.97 3.39
C SER A 3 -5.01 -5.63 4.10
N GLU A 4 -5.12 -6.96 4.02
CA GLU A 4 -6.19 -7.73 4.68
C GLU A 4 -6.12 -7.62 6.20
N ARG A 5 -4.92 -7.72 6.80
CA ARG A 5 -4.73 -7.59 8.25
C ARG A 5 -5.09 -6.19 8.76
N ASN A 6 -4.92 -5.16 7.93
CA ASN A 6 -5.23 -3.77 8.26
C ASN A 6 -6.64 -3.33 7.85
N ASN A 7 -7.39 -4.21 7.17
CA ASN A 7 -8.65 -3.89 6.51
C ASN A 7 -8.59 -2.54 5.77
N HIS A 8 -7.52 -2.36 4.98
CA HIS A 8 -7.27 -1.16 4.21
C HIS A 8 -6.51 -1.53 2.94
N HIS A 9 -7.12 -1.26 1.80
CA HIS A 9 -6.68 -1.77 0.51
C HIS A 9 -6.18 -0.62 -0.37
N PRO A 10 -5.02 -0.76 -1.02
CA PRO A 10 -4.55 0.20 -2.00
C PRO A 10 -5.07 -0.16 -3.39
N ASP A 11 -5.08 0.83 -4.28
CA ASP A 11 -5.21 0.60 -5.73
C ASP A 11 -3.85 0.18 -6.30
N ILE A 12 -3.82 -0.90 -7.07
CA ILE A 12 -2.60 -1.46 -7.65
C ILE A 12 -2.76 -1.55 -9.16
N SER A 13 -1.83 -0.95 -9.89
CA SER A 13 -1.69 -1.08 -11.35
C SER A 13 -0.35 -1.71 -11.68
N ILE A 14 -0.38 -2.75 -12.52
CA ILE A 14 0.80 -3.52 -12.92
C ILE A 14 1.02 -3.35 -14.42
N GLU A 15 2.16 -2.78 -14.79
CA GLU A 15 2.58 -2.55 -16.17
C GLU A 15 3.92 -3.24 -16.41
N TRP A 16 3.88 -4.47 -16.93
CA TRP A 16 5.05 -5.32 -17.12
C TRP A 16 5.83 -5.55 -15.81
N CYS A 17 6.95 -4.86 -15.62
CA CYS A 17 7.78 -4.92 -14.42
C CYS A 17 7.57 -3.74 -13.47
N LEU A 18 6.67 -2.81 -13.79
CA LEU A 18 6.33 -1.67 -12.95
C LEU A 18 5.07 -1.99 -12.14
N VAL A 19 5.16 -1.90 -10.82
CA VAL A 19 4.01 -1.97 -9.92
C VAL A 19 3.80 -0.59 -9.31
N ALA A 20 2.74 0.09 -9.74
CA ALA A 20 2.34 1.37 -9.19
C ALA A 20 1.22 1.16 -8.17
N ILE A 21 1.36 1.81 -7.00
CA ILE A 21 0.47 1.65 -5.85
C ILE A 21 -0.03 3.03 -5.45
N THR A 22 -1.35 3.18 -5.35
CA THR A 22 -2.01 4.40 -4.87
C THR A 22 -2.82 4.07 -3.62
N ILE A 23 -2.69 4.86 -2.56
CA ILE A 23 -3.35 4.58 -1.27
C ILE A 23 -4.16 5.79 -0.84
N THR A 24 -5.47 5.61 -0.76
CA THR A 24 -6.39 6.64 -0.26
C THR A 24 -7.46 6.00 0.62
N SER A 25 -8.05 6.77 1.53
CA SER A 25 -9.22 6.33 2.27
C SER A 25 -10.48 6.82 1.58
N HIS A 26 -11.17 5.93 0.88
CA HIS A 26 -12.45 6.23 0.21
C HIS A 26 -13.49 6.79 1.19
N ASP A 27 -13.56 6.24 2.41
CA ASP A 27 -14.55 6.62 3.42
C ASP A 27 -14.32 8.02 4.00
N MET A 28 -13.05 8.42 4.11
CA MET A 28 -12.64 9.70 4.72
C MET A 28 -12.31 10.77 3.67
N GLY A 29 -12.43 10.45 2.38
CA GLY A 29 -12.21 11.37 1.27
C GLY A 29 -10.77 11.89 1.15
N GLY A 30 -9.77 11.15 1.66
CA GLY A 30 -8.39 11.63 1.67
C GLY A 30 -7.37 10.64 2.24
N VAL A 31 -6.15 11.13 2.45
CA VAL A 31 -5.06 10.35 3.06
C VAL A 31 -5.26 10.33 4.58
N THR A 32 -5.14 9.15 5.17
CA THR A 32 -5.31 8.95 6.61
C THR A 32 -4.09 8.21 7.18
N THR A 33 -4.01 8.11 8.50
CA THR A 33 -2.94 7.34 9.16
C THR A 33 -2.89 5.88 8.69
N LYS A 34 -4.04 5.28 8.32
CA LYS A 34 -4.08 3.93 7.76
C LYS A 34 -3.36 3.86 6.42
N CYS A 35 -3.48 4.89 5.59
CA CYS A 35 -2.78 4.96 4.30
C CYS A 35 -1.26 5.01 4.53
N VAL A 36 -0.81 5.85 5.47
CA VAL A 36 0.62 5.99 5.81
C VAL A 36 1.18 4.69 6.36
N ASN A 37 0.48 4.05 7.30
CA ASN A 37 0.90 2.76 7.88
C ASN A 37 1.00 1.67 6.82
N LEU A 38 0.08 1.64 5.86
CA LEU A 38 0.09 0.69 4.76
C LEU A 38 1.27 0.95 3.81
N ALA A 39 1.55 2.22 3.47
CA ALA A 39 2.69 2.61 2.66
C ALA A 39 4.02 2.17 3.31
N THR A 40 4.22 2.48 4.59
CA THR A 40 5.44 2.06 5.31
C THR A 40 5.60 0.54 5.37
N GLY A 41 4.49 -0.20 5.54
CA GLY A 41 4.55 -1.66 5.51
C GLY A 41 4.92 -2.22 4.13
N ILE A 42 4.52 -1.55 3.05
CA ILE A 42 4.93 -1.90 1.67
C ILE A 42 6.42 -1.62 1.47
N ASP A 43 6.92 -0.48 1.93
CA ASP A 43 8.34 -0.13 1.83
C ASP A 43 9.22 -1.19 2.53
N HIS A 44 8.84 -1.62 3.74
CA HIS A 44 9.56 -2.70 4.44
C HIS A 44 9.53 -4.04 3.70
N ILE A 45 8.43 -4.37 3.02
CA ILE A 45 8.35 -5.61 2.22
C ILE A 45 9.30 -5.49 1.02
N TYR A 46 9.28 -4.34 0.34
CA TYR A 46 10.18 -4.09 -0.77
C TYR A 46 11.64 -4.23 -0.32
N GLU A 47 12.06 -3.50 0.71
CA GLU A 47 13.44 -3.52 1.22
C GLU A 47 13.92 -4.92 1.65
N ASN A 48 13.05 -5.74 2.26
CA ASN A 48 13.42 -7.09 2.72
C ASN A 48 13.68 -8.09 1.59
N GLU A 49 13.14 -7.85 0.39
CA GLU A 49 13.30 -8.75 -0.77
C GLU A 49 14.54 -8.40 -1.62
N PHE A 50 15.24 -7.29 -1.31
CA PHE A 50 16.48 -6.88 -2.00
C PHE A 50 17.77 -7.12 -1.19
N ILE A 51 17.70 -7.90 -0.10
CA ILE A 51 18.85 -8.30 0.72
C ILE A 51 19.32 -9.72 0.40
#